data_AF-A0A7U3ZKS3-F1
#
_entry.id   AF-A0A7U3ZKS3-F1
#
_cell.length_a   1.000
_cell.length_b   1.000
_cell.length_c   1.000
_cell.angle_alpha   90.00
_cell.angle_beta   90.00
_cell.angle_gamma   90.00
#
_symmetry.space_group_name_H-M   'P 1'
#
loop_
_entity.id
_entity.type
_entity.pdbx_description
1 polymer ?
#
loop_
_entity_poly.entity_id
_entity_poly.type
_entity_poly.pdbx_seq_one_letter_code
_entity_poly.pdbx_strand_id
1 'polypeptide(L)'
;MKAIQRYCFPRLRAFLVVLATMYCVSVFSQNVKASPRHVVATDINPARYFGVTVANGMVGLVSSPQPRQVQDVVLNGVYDYYQRGRVSNILKSFNHVNMYLDVDRR
;
A
#
# COMPACT_ATOMS: atom_id res chain seq x y z
N MET A 1 -1.75 56.92 27.15
CA MET A 1 -2.15 55.93 26.11
C MET A 1 -1.07 54.87 25.81
N LYS A 2 -0.42 54.24 26.81
CA LYS A 2 0.60 53.17 26.58
C LYS A 2 0.25 51.80 27.21
N ALA A 3 -0.80 51.74 28.05
CA ALA A 3 -1.19 50.54 28.76
C ALA A 3 -2.07 49.58 27.92
N ILE A 4 -2.93 50.10 27.05
CA ILE A 4 -3.87 49.30 26.22
C ILE A 4 -3.13 48.46 25.17
N GLN A 5 -2.03 48.99 24.60
CA GLN A 5 -1.23 48.28 23.59
C GLN A 5 -0.47 47.06 24.14
N ARG A 6 -0.14 47.02 25.43
CA ARG A 6 0.63 45.90 26.03
C ARG A 6 -0.22 44.68 26.37
N TYR A 7 -1.53 44.84 26.62
CA TYR A 7 -2.45 43.72 26.86
C TYR A 7 -3.01 43.08 25.59
N CYS A 8 -2.96 43.80 24.46
CA CYS A 8 -3.48 43.32 23.16
C CYS A 8 -2.51 42.32 22.47
N PHE A 9 -1.19 42.56 22.55
CA PHE A 9 -0.16 41.72 21.92
C PHE A 9 -0.04 40.27 22.42
N PRO A 10 -0.02 39.96 23.74
CA PRO A 10 0.11 38.58 24.22
C PRO A 10 -1.18 37.78 23.99
N ARG A 11 -2.36 38.43 24.04
CA ARG A 11 -3.66 37.80 23.75
C ARG A 11 -3.81 37.47 22.26
N LEU A 12 -3.34 38.34 21.37
CA LEU A 12 -3.33 38.07 19.93
C LEU A 12 -2.32 36.96 19.55
N ARG A 13 -1.12 36.96 20.15
CA ARG A 13 -0.12 35.90 19.93
C ARG A 13 -0.59 34.53 20.41
N ALA A 14 -1.18 34.45 21.61
CA ALA A 14 -1.76 33.22 22.12
C ALA A 14 -2.90 32.71 21.21
N PHE A 15 -3.76 33.62 20.72
CA PHE A 15 -4.84 33.28 19.80
C PHE A 15 -4.31 32.73 18.46
N LEU A 16 -3.27 33.33 17.89
CA LEU A 16 -2.61 32.86 16.67
C LEU A 16 -1.96 31.48 16.85
N VAL A 17 -1.37 31.21 18.02
CA VAL A 17 -0.82 29.88 18.34
C VAL A 17 -1.92 28.84 18.45
N VAL A 18 -3.04 29.16 19.11
CA VAL A 18 -4.20 28.24 19.20
C VAL A 18 -4.76 27.94 17.81
N LEU A 19 -4.91 28.96 16.96
CA LEU A 19 -5.40 28.80 15.58
C LEU A 19 -4.45 27.95 14.72
N ALA A 20 -3.13 28.12 14.88
CA ALA A 20 -2.13 27.30 14.22
C ALA A 20 -2.16 25.84 14.70
N THR A 21 -2.32 25.61 16.00
CA THR A 21 -2.46 24.25 16.55
C THR A 21 -3.75 23.57 16.09
N MET A 22 -4.85 24.30 15.98
CA MET A 22 -6.12 23.78 15.48
C MET A 22 -6.05 23.41 13.99
N TYR A 23 -5.32 24.19 13.19
CA TYR A 23 -5.06 23.87 11.78
C TYR A 23 -4.15 22.64 11.59
N CYS A 24 -3.26 22.37 12.55
CA CYS A 24 -2.36 21.21 12.47
C CYS A 24 -3.09 19.87 12.69
N VAL A 25 -4.14 19.86 13.53
CA VAL A 25 -4.90 18.64 13.88
C VAL A 25 -5.75 18.13 12.70
N SER A 26 -6.17 18.98 11.77
CA SER A 26 -7.00 18.58 10.62
C SER A 26 -6.25 17.78 9.54
N VAL A 27 -4.92 17.89 9.47
CA VAL A 27 -4.10 17.19 8.46
C VAL A 27 -3.98 15.68 8.73
N PHE A 28 -4.15 15.25 9.99
CA PHE A 28 -3.99 13.86 10.41
C PHE A 28 -5.25 12.98 10.27
N SER A 29 -6.40 13.53 9.84
CA SER A 29 -7.69 12.81 9.83
C SER A 29 -7.94 11.98 8.56
N GLN A 30 -6.90 11.35 7.99
CA GLN A 30 -7.05 10.54 6.77
C GLN A 30 -7.20 9.06 7.13
N ASN A 31 -8.42 8.52 7.01
CA ASN A 31 -8.67 7.09 7.21
C ASN A 31 -8.35 6.30 5.93
N VAL A 32 -7.08 5.92 5.78
CA VAL A 32 -6.58 5.23 4.59
C VAL A 32 -7.29 3.89 4.37
N LYS A 33 -7.64 3.18 5.45
CA LYS A 33 -8.31 1.87 5.40
C LYS A 33 -9.74 1.95 4.84
N ALA A 34 -10.45 3.05 5.12
CA ALA A 34 -11.83 3.26 4.68
C ALA A 34 -11.94 4.09 3.39
N SER A 35 -10.81 4.41 2.76
CA SER A 35 -10.82 5.27 1.58
C SER A 35 -11.28 4.49 0.32
N PRO A 36 -12.14 5.07 -0.54
CA PRO A 36 -12.72 4.34 -1.69
C PRO A 36 -11.72 3.79 -2.72
N ARG A 37 -10.46 4.25 -2.68
CA ARG A 37 -9.42 3.92 -3.67
C ARG A 37 -8.48 2.80 -3.21
N HIS A 38 -8.69 2.25 -2.02
CA HIS A 38 -7.86 1.16 -1.50
C HIS A 38 -8.70 -0.10 -1.32
N VAL A 39 -8.22 -1.20 -1.88
CA VAL A 39 -8.77 -2.53 -1.64
C VAL A 39 -7.93 -3.17 -0.54
N VAL A 40 -8.53 -3.34 0.64
CA VAL A 40 -7.86 -3.90 1.82
C VAL A 40 -8.50 -5.24 2.16
N ALA A 41 -7.68 -6.29 2.27
CA ALA A 41 -8.10 -7.58 2.78
C ALA A 41 -7.68 -7.69 4.26
N THR A 42 -8.63 -8.07 5.12
CA THR A 42 -8.41 -8.15 6.59
C THR A 42 -8.26 -9.58 7.09
N ASP A 43 -8.97 -10.53 6.49
CA ASP A 43 -8.94 -11.95 6.86
C ASP A 43 -8.54 -12.79 5.65
N ILE A 44 -7.27 -13.22 5.63
CA ILE A 44 -6.69 -13.96 4.51
C ILE A 44 -6.89 -15.46 4.75
N ASN A 45 -7.84 -16.06 4.02
CA ASN A 45 -8.02 -17.51 3.99
C ASN A 45 -7.27 -18.11 2.79
N PRO A 46 -6.21 -18.91 2.98
CA PRO A 46 -5.45 -19.52 1.88
C PRO A 46 -6.31 -20.40 0.96
N ALA A 47 -7.33 -21.08 1.49
CA ALA A 47 -8.22 -21.94 0.71
C ALA A 47 -9.19 -21.15 -0.20
N ARG A 48 -9.33 -19.84 0.02
CA ARG A 48 -10.21 -18.95 -0.75
C ARG A 48 -9.48 -17.68 -1.22
N TYR A 49 -8.18 -17.81 -1.48
CA TYR A 49 -7.38 -16.70 -1.95
C TYR A 49 -7.31 -16.70 -3.49
N PHE A 50 -7.85 -15.64 -4.09
CA PHE A 50 -7.89 -15.50 -5.56
C PHE A 50 -6.77 -14.61 -6.12
N GLY A 51 -5.93 -14.04 -5.26
CA GLY A 51 -4.87 -13.14 -5.66
C GLY A 51 -5.32 -11.69 -5.86
N VAL A 52 -4.49 -10.77 -5.42
CA VAL A 52 -4.43 -9.39 -5.93
C VAL A 52 -3.27 -9.29 -6.90
N THR A 53 -3.54 -8.87 -8.13
CA THR A 53 -2.54 -8.84 -9.20
C THR A 53 -2.15 -7.40 -9.48
N VAL A 54 -0.85 -7.17 -9.69
CA VAL A 54 -0.33 -5.87 -10.15
C VAL A 54 0.42 -6.07 -11.46
N ALA A 55 0.28 -5.13 -12.39
CA ALA A 55 0.94 -5.20 -13.69
C ALA A 55 1.16 -3.81 -14.29
N ASN A 56 2.15 -3.71 -15.16
CA ASN A 56 2.47 -2.48 -15.91
C ASN A 56 2.39 -2.66 -17.44
N GLY A 57 1.84 -3.78 -17.91
CA GLY A 57 1.73 -4.12 -19.34
C GLY A 57 2.89 -4.96 -19.89
N MET A 58 4.06 -4.94 -19.25
CA MET A 58 5.20 -5.79 -19.62
C MET A 58 5.40 -6.93 -18.62
N VAL A 59 5.23 -6.64 -17.33
CA VAL A 59 5.38 -7.57 -16.22
C VAL A 59 4.12 -7.56 -15.38
N GLY A 60 3.67 -8.74 -14.97
CA GLY A 60 2.58 -8.94 -14.01
C GLY A 60 3.02 -9.82 -12.86
N LEU A 61 2.56 -9.51 -11.66
CA LEU A 61 2.80 -10.30 -10.44
C LEU A 61 1.45 -10.73 -9.85
N VAL A 62 1.29 -12.03 -9.66
CA VAL A 62 0.15 -12.62 -8.95
C VAL A 62 0.58 -12.87 -7.51
N SER A 63 -0.09 -12.22 -6.56
CA SER A 63 0.21 -12.42 -5.13
C SER A 63 -0.09 -13.85 -4.68
N SER A 64 0.67 -14.31 -3.68
CA SER A 64 0.44 -15.59 -2.99
C SER A 64 -0.37 -15.36 -1.72
N PRO A 65 -1.19 -16.34 -1.27
CA PRO A 65 -1.74 -16.33 0.09
C PRO A 65 -0.64 -16.42 1.15
N GLN A 66 0.53 -16.98 0.80
CA GLN A 66 1.65 -17.09 1.73
C GLN A 66 2.42 -15.76 1.79
N PRO A 67 2.64 -15.18 2.98
CA PRO A 67 3.40 -13.94 3.11
C PRO A 67 4.80 -14.05 2.52
N ARG A 68 5.28 -12.96 1.91
CA ARG A 68 6.60 -12.84 1.27
C ARG A 68 6.85 -13.80 0.11
N GLN A 69 5.78 -14.41 -0.40
CA GLN A 69 5.82 -15.21 -1.62
C GLN A 69 4.96 -14.58 -2.70
N VAL A 70 5.36 -14.83 -3.94
CA VAL A 70 4.60 -14.50 -5.14
C VAL A 70 4.21 -15.81 -5.81
N GLN A 71 2.95 -15.92 -6.20
CA GLN A 71 2.41 -17.13 -6.79
C GLN A 71 2.97 -17.34 -8.19
N ASP A 72 2.90 -16.31 -9.03
CA ASP A 72 3.38 -16.36 -10.42
C ASP A 72 3.92 -14.99 -10.86
N VAL A 73 4.97 -15.01 -11.68
CA VAL A 73 5.47 -13.85 -12.43
C VAL A 73 5.13 -14.08 -13.90
N VAL A 74 4.45 -13.13 -14.51
CA VAL A 74 4.01 -13.20 -15.91
C VAL A 74 4.72 -12.13 -16.72
N LEU A 75 5.26 -12.52 -17.87
CA LEU A 75 5.86 -11.61 -18.84
C LEU A 75 4.99 -11.54 -20.09
N ASN A 76 4.74 -10.33 -20.57
CA ASN A 76 4.02 -10.15 -21.82
C ASN A 76 4.85 -10.68 -23.01
N GLY A 77 4.17 -11.31 -23.96
CA GLY A 77 4.81 -11.84 -25.17
C GLY A 77 5.54 -13.17 -24.99
N VAL A 78 5.61 -13.72 -23.78
CA VAL A 78 6.32 -14.97 -23.50
C VAL A 78 5.33 -16.11 -23.32
N TYR A 79 5.40 -17.09 -24.22
CA TYR A 79 4.47 -18.22 -24.30
C TYR A 79 5.20 -19.55 -24.41
N ASP A 80 4.54 -20.60 -23.95
CA ASP A 80 4.99 -21.99 -24.05
C ASP A 80 3.86 -22.92 -24.53
N TYR A 81 4.22 -23.99 -25.23
CA TYR A 81 3.34 -25.00 -25.78
C TYR A 81 3.24 -26.28 -24.94
N TYR A 82 4.18 -26.50 -24.00
CA TYR A 82 4.29 -27.80 -23.33
C TYR A 82 3.26 -28.02 -22.22
N GLN A 83 2.70 -26.96 -21.64
CA GLN A 83 1.88 -27.08 -20.42
C GLN A 83 0.38 -27.36 -20.65
N ARG A 84 -0.17 -27.15 -21.85
CA ARG A 84 -1.61 -27.36 -22.14
C ARG A 84 -1.87 -27.91 -23.54
N GLY A 85 -1.35 -29.11 -23.82
CA GLY A 85 -1.74 -29.86 -25.02
C GLY A 85 -1.40 -29.17 -26.34
N ARG A 86 -0.23 -28.50 -26.41
CA ARG A 86 0.28 -27.81 -27.61
C ARG A 86 -0.48 -26.55 -28.03
N VAL A 87 -1.22 -25.94 -27.11
CA VAL A 87 -1.75 -24.57 -27.28
C VAL A 87 -0.82 -23.58 -26.59
N SER A 88 -0.60 -22.42 -27.20
CA SER A 88 0.17 -21.32 -26.60
C SER A 88 -0.45 -20.90 -25.27
N ASN A 89 0.28 -21.12 -24.18
CA ASN A 89 -0.07 -20.65 -22.85
C ASN A 89 0.92 -19.60 -22.39
N ILE A 90 0.47 -18.63 -21.60
CA ILE A 90 1.34 -17.65 -20.98
C ILE A 90 2.35 -18.39 -20.10
N LEU A 91 3.64 -18.13 -20.34
CA LEU A 91 4.69 -18.75 -19.54
C LEU A 91 4.76 -18.09 -18.16
N LYS A 92 4.65 -18.91 -17.12
CA LYS A 92 4.97 -18.52 -15.75
C LYS A 92 6.49 -18.45 -15.64
N SER A 93 7.01 -17.24 -15.54
CA SER A 93 8.44 -16.97 -15.49
C SER A 93 9.02 -17.34 -14.11
N PHE A 94 10.34 -17.23 -14.01
CA PHE A 94 11.09 -17.46 -12.79
C PHE A 94 10.76 -16.37 -11.75
N ASN A 95 10.66 -16.78 -10.49
CA ASN A 95 10.30 -15.89 -9.39
C ASN A 95 11.56 -15.28 -8.77
N HIS A 96 11.64 -13.95 -8.80
CA HIS A 96 12.79 -13.16 -8.33
C HIS A 96 12.51 -12.35 -7.07
N VAL A 97 11.25 -12.34 -6.63
CA VAL A 97 10.73 -11.37 -5.66
C VAL A 97 10.29 -12.04 -4.36
N ASN A 98 10.41 -13.37 -4.26
CA ASN A 98 10.26 -14.08 -3.00
C ASN A 98 11.31 -13.60 -2.00
N MET A 99 10.87 -13.42 -0.76
CA MET A 99 11.74 -12.95 0.31
C MET A 99 11.69 -13.89 1.51
N TYR A 100 12.86 -14.14 2.08
CA TYR A 100 12.99 -14.81 3.37
C TYR A 100 13.25 -13.75 4.46
N LEU A 101 12.45 -13.81 5.52
CA LEU A 101 12.54 -13.02 6.72
C LEU A 101 12.59 -14.02 7.87
N ASP A 102 13.59 -13.84 8.70
CA ASP A 102 13.90 -14.58 9.90
C ASP A 102 14.05 -13.55 11.02
N VAL A 103 13.39 -13.77 12.15
CA VAL A 103 13.42 -12.90 13.32
C VAL A 103 13.95 -13.72 14.50
N ASP A 104 15.10 -13.33 15.04
CA ASP A 104 15.76 -14.04 16.16
C ASP A 104 16.09 -15.53 15.88
N ARG A 105 16.38 -15.89 14.62
CA ARG A 105 16.59 -17.27 14.17
C ARG A 105 15.32 -18.13 14.24
N ARG A 106 14.15 -17.51 14.03
CA ARG A 106 12.81 -18.11 13.96
C ARG A 106 12.00 -17.47 12.82
#